data_AF-X1V327-F1
#
_entry.id   AF-X1V327-F1
#
_cell.length_a   1.000
_cell.length_b   1.000
_cell.length_c   1.000
_cell.angle_alpha   90.00
_cell.angle_beta   90.00
_cell.angle_gamma   90.00
#
_symmetry.space_group_name_H-M   'P 1'
#
loop_
_entity.id
_entity.type
_entity.pdbx_description
1 polymer ?
#
loop_
_entity_poly.entity_id
_entity_poly.type
_entity_poly.pdbx_seq_one_letter_code
_entity_poly.pdbx_strand_id
1 'polypeptide(L)'
;IDKQEKTSTRDLFIEKYKNDFSIIPVSTKDSEGIDTLKRKIFQELNIIRVYTKKVGKPIVKDDPVVLQKGTTVIDAAEHIHKDFKKKLKFARIWSESGRLGQRVEKNHILTDEDVVEFHV
;
A
#
# COMPACT_ATOMS: atom_id res chain seq x y z
N ILE A 1 11.65 21.04 -46.45
CA ILE A 1 10.80 19.86 -46.74
C ILE A 1 10.28 19.40 -45.39
N ASP A 2 9.00 19.72 -45.13
CA ASP A 2 8.29 19.42 -43.89
C ASP A 2 8.45 17.96 -43.47
N LYS A 3 9.02 17.75 -42.28
CA LYS A 3 8.84 16.48 -41.56
C LYS A 3 7.43 16.52 -40.98
N GLN A 4 6.46 15.98 -41.71
CA GLN A 4 5.16 15.65 -41.14
C GLN A 4 5.40 14.71 -39.95
N GLU A 5 5.23 15.20 -38.73
CA GLU A 5 5.12 14.38 -37.53
C GLU A 5 3.86 13.52 -37.67
N LYS A 6 4.00 12.31 -38.20
CA LYS A 6 2.94 11.32 -38.18
C LYS A 6 2.73 10.90 -36.72
N THR A 7 1.62 11.35 -36.13
CA THR A 7 1.13 10.88 -34.84
C THR A 7 1.13 9.35 -34.82
N SER A 8 1.82 8.77 -33.85
CA SER A 8 1.96 7.31 -33.76
C SER A 8 0.59 6.65 -33.56
N THR A 9 0.38 5.46 -34.13
CA THR A 9 -0.84 4.65 -33.89
C THR A 9 -1.10 4.47 -32.39
N ARG A 10 -0.04 4.39 -31.58
CA ARG A 10 -0.10 4.34 -30.11
C ARG A 10 -0.74 5.60 -29.53
N ASP A 11 -0.31 6.78 -29.98
CA ASP A 11 -0.80 8.05 -29.44
C ASP A 11 -2.26 8.28 -29.81
N LEU A 12 -2.65 7.89 -31.04
CA LEU A 12 -4.06 7.92 -31.48
C LEU A 12 -4.95 7.00 -30.62
N PHE A 13 -4.46 5.81 -30.25
CA PHE A 13 -5.20 4.90 -29.37
C PHE A 13 -5.37 5.50 -27.97
N ILE A 14 -4.31 6.07 -27.40
CA ILE A 14 -4.35 6.71 -26.07
C ILE A 14 -5.31 7.89 -26.09
N GLU A 15 -5.20 8.80 -27.06
CA GLU A 15 -6.08 9.97 -27.19
C GLU A 15 -7.55 9.58 -27.30
N LYS A 16 -7.85 8.49 -28.03
CA LYS A 16 -9.22 8.01 -28.21
C LYS A 16 -9.85 7.48 -26.92
N TYR A 17 -9.09 6.82 -26.05
CA TYR A 17 -9.63 6.06 -24.91
C TYR A 17 -9.21 6.59 -23.52
N LYS A 18 -8.39 7.64 -23.46
CA LYS A 18 -7.89 8.21 -22.19
C LYS A 18 -8.98 8.69 -21.21
N ASN A 19 -10.18 8.98 -21.71
CA ASN A 19 -11.31 9.43 -20.88
C ASN A 19 -12.08 8.25 -20.27
N ASP A 20 -12.03 7.08 -20.90
CA ASP A 20 -12.76 5.88 -20.47
C ASP A 20 -11.91 4.95 -19.61
N PHE A 21 -10.60 4.92 -19.87
CA PHE A 21 -9.67 3.99 -19.24
C PHE A 21 -8.40 4.69 -18.74
N SER A 22 -7.89 4.21 -17.60
CA SER A 22 -6.51 4.54 -17.19
C SER A 22 -5.54 3.70 -18.02
N ILE A 23 -4.91 4.34 -19.02
CA ILE A 23 -4.02 3.66 -19.96
C ILE A 23 -2.57 3.93 -19.56
N ILE A 24 -1.82 2.86 -19.31
CA ILE A 24 -0.37 2.91 -19.07
C ILE A 24 0.31 2.12 -20.19
N PRO A 25 0.95 2.81 -21.15
CA PRO A 25 1.66 2.11 -22.19
C PRO A 25 2.98 1.55 -21.65
N VAL A 26 3.33 0.32 -22.07
CA VAL A 26 4.52 -0.38 -21.61
C VAL A 26 5.26 -1.05 -22.76
N SER A 27 6.59 -1.16 -22.65
CA SER A 27 7.43 -2.00 -23.51
C SER A 27 8.18 -2.99 -22.63
N THR A 28 7.95 -4.29 -22.81
CA THR A 28 8.71 -5.32 -22.08
C THR A 28 10.13 -5.49 -22.62
N LYS A 29 10.36 -5.11 -23.88
CA LYS A 29 11.68 -5.14 -24.52
C LYS A 29 12.58 -4.06 -23.96
N ASP A 30 12.06 -2.83 -23.85
CA ASP A 30 12.84 -1.65 -23.46
C ASP A 30 12.62 -1.29 -21.98
N SER A 31 11.81 -2.08 -21.26
CA SER A 31 11.37 -1.84 -19.88
C SER A 31 10.65 -0.50 -19.63
N GLU A 32 10.24 0.20 -20.70
CA GLU A 32 9.51 1.46 -20.62
C GLU A 32 8.15 1.24 -19.95
N GLY A 33 7.79 2.14 -19.02
CA GLY A 33 6.47 2.16 -18.37
C GLY A 33 6.25 1.05 -17.31
N ILE A 34 7.13 0.06 -17.21
CA ILE A 34 6.98 -1.08 -16.29
C ILE A 34 6.90 -0.64 -14.83
N ASP A 35 7.76 0.28 -14.38
CA ASP A 35 7.72 0.74 -12.99
C ASP A 35 6.49 1.61 -12.69
N THR A 36 6.00 2.36 -13.67
CA THR A 36 4.74 3.09 -13.56
C THR A 36 3.56 2.13 -13.44
N LEU A 37 3.55 1.06 -14.24
CA LEU A 37 2.53 0.01 -14.16
C LEU A 37 2.54 -0.67 -12.78
N LYS A 38 3.71 -1.07 -12.26
CA LYS A 38 3.84 -1.65 -10.91
C LYS A 38 3.23 -0.75 -9.83
N ARG A 39 3.58 0.54 -9.84
CA ARG A 39 3.04 1.53 -8.88
C ARG A 39 1.53 1.66 -9.01
N LYS A 40 1.01 1.73 -10.24
CA LYS A 40 -0.44 1.86 -10.45
C LYS A 40 -1.20 0.62 -9.98
N ILE A 41 -0.71 -0.58 -10.28
CA ILE A 41 -1.31 -1.83 -9.78
C ILE A 41 -1.42 -1.79 -8.25
N PHE A 42 -0.33 -1.44 -7.56
CA PHE A 42 -0.34 -1.34 -6.09
C PHE A 42 -1.36 -0.32 -5.58
N GLN A 43 -1.45 0.85 -6.22
CA GLN A 43 -2.43 1.88 -5.85
C GLN A 43 -3.88 1.42 -6.05
N GLU A 44 -4.19 0.76 -7.16
CA GLU A 44 -5.54 0.30 -7.49
C GLU A 44 -5.99 -0.88 -6.61
N LEU A 45 -5.05 -1.70 -6.11
CA LEU A 45 -5.36 -2.77 -5.17
C LEU A 45 -5.92 -2.25 -3.84
N ASN A 46 -5.76 -0.96 -3.52
CA ASN A 46 -6.23 -0.35 -2.28
C ASN A 46 -5.80 -1.13 -1.04
N ILE A 47 -4.54 -1.57 -1.01
CA ILE A 47 -3.91 -2.31 0.09
C ILE A 47 -2.93 -1.42 0.86
N ILE A 48 -2.61 -1.84 2.08
CA ILE A 48 -1.60 -1.26 2.96
C ILE A 48 -0.67 -2.36 3.47
N ARG A 49 0.60 -2.02 3.67
CA ARG A 49 1.64 -2.86 4.26
C ARG A 49 1.78 -2.48 5.72
N VAL A 50 1.45 -3.36 6.64
CA VAL A 50 1.57 -3.11 8.07
C VAL A 50 2.65 -4.02 8.65
N TYR A 51 3.63 -3.44 9.32
CA TYR A 51 4.71 -4.19 9.94
C TYR A 51 4.38 -4.52 11.39
N THR A 52 4.75 -5.70 11.86
CA THR A 52 4.52 -6.09 13.26
C THR A 52 5.81 -6.03 14.04
N LYS A 53 5.71 -5.64 15.31
CA LYS A 53 6.85 -5.53 16.21
C LYS A 53 6.52 -6.21 17.53
N LYS A 54 7.47 -7.00 18.05
CA LYS A 54 7.39 -7.58 19.39
C LYS A 54 7.72 -6.53 20.46
N VAL A 55 7.06 -6.65 21.62
CA VAL A 55 7.32 -5.80 22.78
C VAL A 55 8.80 -5.87 23.17
N GLY A 56 9.43 -4.70 23.30
CA GLY A 56 10.85 -4.57 23.68
C GLY A 56 11.87 -4.95 22.61
N LYS A 57 11.46 -5.33 21.39
CA LYS A 57 12.36 -5.58 20.26
C LYS A 57 12.54 -4.34 19.38
N PRO A 58 13.60 -4.21 18.56
CA PRO A 58 13.69 -3.14 17.58
C PRO A 58 12.63 -3.28 16.48
N ILE A 59 12.39 -2.20 15.73
CA ILE A 59 11.56 -2.21 14.53
C ILE A 59 12.36 -2.87 13.40
N VAL A 60 11.75 -3.82 12.69
CA VAL A 60 12.27 -4.43 11.46
C VAL A 60 11.17 -4.35 10.40
N LYS A 61 11.49 -3.85 9.20
CA LYS A 61 10.55 -3.64 8.09
C LYS A 61 10.85 -4.58 6.91
N ASP A 62 10.90 -5.89 7.15
CA ASP A 62 11.21 -6.91 6.14
C ASP A 62 9.99 -7.72 5.69
N ASP A 63 9.08 -8.05 6.61
CA ASP A 63 7.90 -8.89 6.33
C ASP A 63 6.59 -8.18 6.73
N PRO A 64 5.96 -7.42 5.81
CA PRO A 64 4.69 -6.75 6.09
C PRO A 64 3.49 -7.69 5.98
N VAL A 65 2.52 -7.48 6.85
CA VAL A 65 1.16 -8.00 6.66
C VAL A 65 0.43 -7.10 5.66
N VAL A 66 -0.05 -7.68 4.56
CA VAL A 66 -0.82 -6.96 3.55
C VAL A 66 -2.29 -6.96 3.92
N LEU A 67 -2.86 -5.78 4.15
CA LEU A 67 -4.24 -5.57 4.59
C LEU A 67 -4.97 -4.64 3.62
N GLN A 68 -6.30 -4.65 3.64
CA GLN A 68 -7.07 -3.66 2.88
C GLN A 68 -6.95 -2.28 3.51
N LYS A 69 -6.92 -1.23 2.69
CA LYS A 69 -6.95 0.15 3.18
C LYS A 69 -8.24 0.39 3.97
N GLY A 70 -8.12 1.05 5.13
CA GLY A 70 -9.23 1.24 6.07
C GLY A 70 -9.32 0.18 7.17
N THR A 71 -8.47 -0.86 7.14
CA THR A 71 -8.38 -1.87 8.20
C THR A 71 -8.02 -1.23 9.55
N THR A 72 -8.72 -1.62 10.62
CA THR A 72 -8.44 -1.13 11.97
C THR A 72 -7.40 -1.98 12.70
N VAL A 73 -6.87 -1.50 13.83
CA VAL A 73 -5.97 -2.26 14.69
C VAL A 73 -6.57 -3.60 15.13
N ILE A 74 -7.86 -3.66 15.47
CA ILE A 74 -8.50 -4.91 15.91
C ILE A 74 -8.67 -5.92 14.78
N ASP A 75 -8.94 -5.44 13.56
CA ASP A 75 -9.03 -6.28 12.37
C ASP A 75 -7.65 -6.83 11.99
N ALA A 76 -6.61 -5.99 12.06
CA ALA A 76 -5.23 -6.42 11.86
C ALA A 76 -4.78 -7.47 12.89
N ALA A 77 -5.18 -7.29 14.15
CA ALA A 77 -4.94 -8.26 15.21
C ALA A 77 -5.58 -9.62 14.90
N GLU A 78 -6.83 -9.63 14.42
CA GLU A 78 -7.54 -10.85 14.01
C GLU A 78 -6.89 -11.55 12.82
N HIS A 79 -6.44 -10.75 11.84
CA HIS A 79 -5.76 -11.25 10.64
C HIS A 79 -4.45 -11.98 10.99
N ILE A 80 -3.72 -11.49 11.99
CA ILE A 80 -2.50 -12.14 12.50
C ILE A 80 -2.85 -13.40 13.29
N HIS A 81 -3.78 -13.30 14.24
CA HIS A 81 -4.22 -14.46 15.03
C HIS A 81 -5.59 -14.22 15.68
N LYS A 82 -6.50 -15.20 15.58
CA LYS A 82 -7.89 -15.11 16.11
C LYS A 82 -7.96 -14.76 17.60
N ASP A 83 -7.00 -15.22 18.40
CA ASP A 83 -6.97 -14.92 19.84
C ASP A 83 -6.55 -13.48 20.16
N PHE A 84 -5.81 -12.82 19.26
CA PHE A 84 -5.36 -11.45 19.52
C PHE A 84 -6.56 -10.52 19.61
N LYS A 85 -7.54 -10.62 18.71
CA LYS A 85 -8.77 -9.82 18.77
C LYS A 85 -9.46 -9.88 20.13
N LYS A 86 -9.55 -11.08 20.72
CA LYS A 86 -10.21 -11.32 22.01
C LYS A 86 -9.42 -10.74 23.19
N LYS A 87 -8.08 -10.84 23.14
CA LYS A 87 -7.19 -10.48 24.25
C LYS A 87 -6.60 -9.06 24.15
N LEU A 88 -6.68 -8.44 22.97
CA LEU A 88 -6.08 -7.13 22.70
C LEU A 88 -6.54 -6.09 23.72
N LYS A 89 -5.59 -5.53 24.46
CA LYS A 89 -5.80 -4.42 25.41
C LYS A 89 -5.64 -3.08 24.70
N PHE A 90 -4.56 -2.93 23.94
CA PHE A 90 -4.25 -1.77 23.11
C PHE A 90 -3.13 -2.12 22.11
N ALA A 91 -2.80 -1.19 21.23
CA ALA A 91 -1.60 -1.28 20.41
C ALA A 91 -0.76 -0.01 20.54
N ARG A 92 0.52 -0.11 20.20
CA ARG A 92 1.38 1.05 19.93
C ARG A 92 1.70 1.09 18.45
N ILE A 93 1.77 2.30 17.90
CA ILE A 93 2.06 2.50 16.48
C ILE A 93 3.28 3.39 16.27
N TRP A 94 4.05 3.06 15.23
CA TRP A 94 5.05 3.93 14.63
C TRP A 94 4.65 4.22 13.19
N SER A 95 4.41 5.48 12.88
CA SER A 95 3.98 5.95 11.58
C SER A 95 4.98 6.97 11.03
N GLU A 96 5.08 7.04 9.70
CA GLU A 96 5.87 8.10 9.06
C GLU A 96 5.27 9.49 9.28
N SER A 97 3.96 9.55 9.58
CA SER A 97 3.26 10.77 9.97
C SER A 97 3.63 11.31 11.36
N GLY A 98 4.63 10.72 12.02
CA GLY A 98 5.24 11.26 13.24
C GLY A 98 4.74 10.65 14.55
N ARG A 99 3.91 9.61 14.51
CA ARG A 99 3.58 8.87 15.73
C ARG A 99 4.72 7.91 16.02
N LEU A 100 5.33 7.99 17.20
CA LEU A 100 6.49 7.19 17.57
C LEU A 100 6.20 6.43 18.87
N GLY A 101 5.58 5.26 18.74
CA GLY A 101 5.23 4.40 19.88
C GLY A 101 4.01 4.87 20.66
N GLN A 102 3.17 5.70 20.06
CA GLN A 102 1.95 6.19 20.67
C GLN A 102 0.94 5.05 20.86
N ARG A 103 0.32 4.99 22.04
CA ARG A 103 -0.80 4.07 22.29
C ARG A 103 -2.02 4.51 21.50
N VAL A 104 -2.65 3.56 20.81
CA VAL A 104 -3.90 3.76 20.07
C VAL A 104 -4.97 2.77 20.51
N GLU A 105 -6.21 3.14 20.25
CA GLU A 105 -7.39 2.33 20.50
C GLU A 105 -7.59 1.26 19.41
N LYS A 106 -8.47 0.31 19.70
CA LYS A 106 -8.76 -0.84 18.84
C LYS A 106 -9.31 -0.45 17.46
N ASN A 107 -10.09 0.62 17.39
CA ASN A 107 -10.74 1.09 16.17
C ASN A 107 -9.87 2.05 15.35
N HIS A 108 -8.62 2.26 15.75
CA HIS A 108 -7.70 3.10 15.00
C HIS A 108 -7.47 2.53 13.60
N ILE A 109 -7.65 3.34 12.57
CA ILE A 109 -7.41 2.95 11.17
C ILE A 109 -5.91 3.00 10.88
N LEU A 110 -5.38 1.90 10.36
CA LEU A 110 -3.98 1.77 9.98
C LEU A 110 -3.72 2.41 8.61
N THR A 111 -2.49 2.89 8.45
CA THR A 111 -1.98 3.49 7.21
C THR A 111 -0.84 2.65 6.64
N ASP A 112 -0.54 2.84 5.35
CA ASP A 112 0.55 2.12 4.68
C ASP A 112 1.87 2.39 5.41
N GLU A 113 2.64 1.32 5.60
CA GLU A 113 3.91 1.26 6.32
C GLU A 113 3.88 1.50 7.83
N ASP A 114 2.69 1.55 8.47
CA ASP A 114 2.61 1.58 9.92
C ASP A 114 3.28 0.35 10.54
N VAL A 115 4.00 0.57 11.63
CA VAL A 115 4.52 -0.50 12.50
C VAL A 115 3.61 -0.61 13.71
N VAL A 116 3.14 -1.82 14.03
CA VAL A 116 2.21 -2.08 15.13
C VAL A 116 2.81 -3.04 16.14
N GLU A 117 2.81 -2.66 17.40
CA GLU A 117 3.12 -3.52 18.55
C GLU A 117 1.81 -3.81 19.30
N PHE A 118 1.32 -5.04 19.18
CA PHE A 118 0.10 -5.48 19.86
C PHE A 118 0.37 -5.83 21.32
N HIS A 119 -0.46 -5.29 22.22
CA HIS A 119 -0.46 -5.63 23.64
C HIS A 119 -1.72 -6.45 23.95
N VAL A 120 -1.56 -7.78 23.98
CA VAL A 120 -2.59 -8.78 24.30
C VAL A 120 -2.55 -9.22 25.76
#